data_AF-A0A0D8HFL5-F1
#
_entry.id   AF-A0A0D8HFL5-F1
#
_cell.length_a   1.000
_cell.length_b   1.000
_cell.length_c   1.000
_cell.angle_alpha   90.00
_cell.angle_beta   90.00
_cell.angle_gamma   90.00
#
_symmetry.space_group_name_H-M   'P 1'
#
loop_
_entity.id
_entity.type
_entity.pdbx_description
1 polymer ?
#
loop_
_entity_poly.entity_id
_entity_poly.type
_entity_poly.pdbx_seq_one_letter_code
_entity_poly.pdbx_strand_id
1 'polypeptide(L)'
;MFIRETPTVNKKTGVSYSKYQLVESYRCEKGPRQRIVMTLTELDLDKSLWPALANAIAQRLSGVTSLFESDPIIARYVDLAITKYAIRSEVAAAKETRATEADLEMVDLSSAKTINSRSIGPELIGNSFYESS
;
A
#
# COMPACT_ATOMS: atom_id res chain seq x y z
N MET A 1 5.98 11.36 -0.08
CA MET A 1 6.64 10.03 -0.20
C MET A 1 7.61 10.06 -1.39
N PHE A 2 8.57 9.15 -1.47
CA PHE A 2 9.49 9.01 -2.61
C PHE A 2 9.89 7.55 -2.83
N ILE A 3 10.39 7.21 -4.02
CA ILE A 3 10.93 5.87 -4.33
C ILE A 3 12.43 5.87 -4.07
N ARG A 4 12.89 4.86 -3.31
CA ARG A 4 14.30 4.60 -3.04
C ARG A 4 14.70 3.27 -3.67
N GLU A 5 15.84 3.28 -4.36
CA GLU A 5 16.55 2.08 -4.78
C GLU A 5 17.51 1.63 -3.67
N THR A 6 17.43 0.36 -3.29
CA THR A 6 18.28 -0.25 -2.26
C THR A 6 18.99 -1.47 -2.88
N PRO A 7 20.31 -1.40 -3.15
CA PRO A 7 21.06 -2.55 -3.62
C PRO A 7 21.06 -3.64 -2.54
N THR A 8 20.77 -4.87 -2.94
CA THR A 8 20.69 -6.02 -2.04
C THR A 8 21.48 -7.18 -2.63
N VAL A 9 22.19 -7.92 -1.78
CA VAL A 9 22.88 -9.15 -2.18
C VAL A 9 22.14 -10.34 -1.59
N ASN A 10 21.85 -11.34 -2.43
CA ASN A 10 21.34 -12.61 -1.96
C ASN A 10 22.48 -13.38 -1.28
N LYS A 11 22.40 -13.53 0.05
CA LYS A 11 23.45 -14.20 0.84
C LYS A 11 23.69 -15.67 0.45
N LYS A 12 22.69 -16.34 -0.13
CA LYS A 12 22.79 -17.76 -0.52
C LYS A 12 23.43 -17.95 -1.89
N THR A 13 23.13 -17.08 -2.85
CA THR A 13 23.57 -17.22 -4.25
C THR A 13 24.67 -16.24 -4.64
N GLY A 14 24.94 -15.21 -3.82
CA GLY A 14 25.88 -14.13 -4.11
C GLY A 14 25.37 -13.11 -5.15
N VAL A 15 24.18 -13.31 -5.71
CA VAL A 15 23.64 -12.45 -6.77
C VAL A 15 23.18 -11.11 -6.21
N SER A 16 23.62 -10.02 -6.83
CA SER A 16 23.22 -8.65 -6.51
C SER A 16 21.95 -8.27 -7.28
N TYR A 17 21.01 -7.61 -6.61
CA TYR A 17 19.75 -7.13 -7.19
C TYR A 17 19.29 -5.84 -6.51
N SER A 18 18.56 -4.99 -7.23
CA SER A 18 18.00 -3.77 -6.68
C SER A 18 16.60 -4.01 -6.14
N LYS A 19 16.33 -3.52 -4.92
CA LYS A 19 14.96 -3.43 -4.38
C LYS A 19 14.48 -2.00 -4.48
N TYR A 20 13.22 -1.83 -4.87
CA TYR A 20 12.57 -0.52 -4.90
C TYR A 20 11.59 -0.40 -3.74
N GLN A 21 11.64 0.72 -3.02
CA GLN A 21 10.85 0.93 -1.82
C GLN A 21 10.17 2.30 -1.86
N LEU A 22 8.87 2.33 -1.55
CA LEU A 22 8.17 3.58 -1.29
C LEU A 22 8.45 4.00 0.15
N VAL A 23 9.04 5.18 0.33
CA VAL A 23 9.44 5.73 1.61
C VAL A 23 8.63 6.97 1.92
N GLU A 24 8.12 7.06 3.15
CA GLU A 24 7.45 8.23 3.68
C GLU A 24 8.34 8.94 4.69
N SER A 25 8.48 10.26 4.52
CA SER A 25 9.10 11.14 5.50
C SER A 25 8.03 11.72 6.41
N TYR A 26 8.19 11.58 7.73
CA TYR A 26 7.28 12.12 8.74
C TYR A 26 8.06 12.92 9.78
N ARG A 27 7.38 13.86 10.46
CA ARG A 27 7.99 14.67 11.53
C ARG A 27 7.83 13.96 12.88
N CYS A 28 8.89 13.97 13.66
CA CYS A 28 8.92 13.49 15.04
C CYS A 28 9.61 14.55 15.90
N GLU A 29 9.44 14.50 17.22
CA GLU A 29 10.08 15.43 18.18
C GLU A 29 11.60 15.51 18.00
N LYS A 30 12.24 14.41 17.60
CA LYS A 30 13.69 14.30 17.34
C LYS A 30 14.08 14.66 15.90
N GLY A 31 13.20 15.31 15.13
CA GLY A 31 13.43 15.70 13.74
C GLY A 31 12.74 14.80 12.71
N PRO A 32 13.00 15.03 11.40
CA PRO A 32 12.40 14.24 10.33
C PRO A 32 12.88 12.79 10.38
N ARG A 33 11.95 11.84 10.25
CA ARG A 33 12.20 10.40 10.20
C ARG A 33 11.61 9.83 8.92
N GLN A 34 12.09 8.66 8.51
CA GLN A 34 11.64 7.96 7.32
C GLN A 34 11.14 6.57 7.69
N ARG A 35 9.99 6.16 7.13
CA ARG A 35 9.47 4.79 7.22
C ARG A 35 9.25 4.21 5.83
N ILE A 36 9.47 2.91 5.69
CA ILE A 36 9.16 2.19 4.47
C ILE A 36 7.66 1.88 4.49
N VAL A 37 6.92 2.38 3.50
CA VAL A 37 5.49 2.13 3.35
C VAL A 37 5.26 0.77 2.69
N MET A 38 5.97 0.51 1.60
CA MET A 38 5.90 -0.77 0.90
C MET A 38 7.16 -1.03 0.07
N THR A 39 7.38 -2.30 -0.28
CA THR A 39 8.41 -2.70 -1.25
C THR A 39 7.76 -2.98 -2.59
N LEU A 40 8.16 -2.19 -3.60
CA LEU A 40 7.69 -2.29 -4.97
C LEU A 40 8.26 -3.55 -5.64
N THR A 41 7.67 -3.92 -6.78
CA THR A 41 8.25 -4.95 -7.66
C THR A 41 9.44 -4.38 -8.43
N GLU A 42 9.97 -5.15 -9.37
CA GLU A 42 10.91 -4.63 -10.34
C GLU A 42 10.29 -3.44 -11.08
N LEU A 43 11.07 -2.39 -11.23
CA LEU A 43 10.63 -1.09 -11.69
C LEU A 43 11.45 -0.71 -12.93
N ASP A 44 10.97 -1.17 -14.08
CA ASP A 44 11.48 -0.79 -15.40
C ASP A 44 10.86 0.55 -15.84
N LEU A 45 11.18 1.60 -15.09
CA LEU A 45 10.66 2.95 -15.32
C LEU A 45 11.77 3.97 -15.12
N ASP A 46 11.84 4.97 -16.01
CA ASP A 46 12.81 6.04 -15.92
C ASP A 46 12.74 6.76 -14.56
N LYS A 47 13.92 7.07 -14.00
CA LYS A 47 14.05 7.72 -12.68
C LYS A 47 13.35 9.08 -12.62
N SER A 48 13.20 9.77 -13.75
CA SER A 48 12.46 11.02 -13.89
C SER A 48 10.97 10.86 -13.55
N LEU A 49 10.40 9.67 -13.77
CA LEU A 49 8.98 9.38 -13.52
C LEU A 49 8.72 8.86 -12.09
N TRP A 50 9.77 8.56 -11.32
CA TRP A 50 9.61 8.05 -9.95
C TRP A 50 8.87 8.99 -9.01
N PRO A 51 9.06 10.32 -9.05
CA PRO A 51 8.28 11.25 -8.22
C PRO A 51 6.78 11.20 -8.56
N ALA A 52 6.44 11.12 -9.85
CA ALA A 52 5.06 11.03 -10.31
C ALA A 52 4.40 9.72 -9.85
N LEU A 53 5.10 8.59 -9.99
CA LEU A 53 4.65 7.30 -9.50
C LEU A 53 4.49 7.28 -7.97
N ALA A 54 5.46 7.81 -7.23
CA ALA A 54 5.38 7.89 -5.76
C ALA A 54 4.15 8.68 -5.30
N ASN A 55 3.86 9.79 -5.97
CA ASN A 55 2.69 10.63 -5.68
C ASN A 55 1.39 9.90 -6.01
N ALA A 56 1.30 9.25 -7.18
CA ALA A 56 0.12 8.50 -7.58
C ALA A 56 -0.19 7.34 -6.62
N ILE A 57 0.83 6.58 -6.18
CA ILE A 57 0.66 5.53 -5.17
C ILE A 57 0.20 6.14 -3.84
N ALA A 58 0.81 7.25 -3.40
CA ALA A 58 0.41 7.91 -2.16
C ALA A 58 -1.05 8.38 -2.17
N GLN A 59 -1.52 8.94 -3.29
CA GLN A 59 -2.92 9.34 -3.47
C GLN A 59 -3.86 8.13 -3.37
N ARG A 60 -3.55 7.03 -4.07
CA ARG A 60 -4.35 5.80 -3.99
C ARG A 60 -4.39 5.21 -2.59
N LEU A 61 -3.27 5.20 -1.86
CA LEU A 61 -3.24 4.78 -0.45
C LEU A 61 -4.08 5.68 0.47
N SER A 62 -4.19 6.96 0.13
CA SER A 62 -5.00 7.93 0.89
C SER A 62 -6.50 7.87 0.54
N GLY A 63 -6.92 6.97 -0.36
CA GLY A 63 -8.30 6.89 -0.85
C GLY A 63 -8.66 7.96 -1.88
N VAL A 64 -7.71 8.79 -2.30
CA VAL A 64 -7.91 9.81 -3.33
C VAL A 64 -7.67 9.16 -4.69
N THR A 65 -8.74 8.99 -5.45
CA THR A 65 -8.61 8.61 -6.86
C THR A 65 -8.39 9.87 -7.67
N SER A 66 -7.21 10.01 -8.28
CA SER A 66 -6.95 11.10 -9.22
C SER A 66 -7.94 11.00 -10.39
N LEU A 67 -8.65 12.09 -10.66
CA LEU A 67 -9.54 12.23 -11.83
C LEU A 67 -8.78 12.50 -13.14
N PHE A 68 -7.48 12.78 -13.05
CA PHE A 68 -6.63 13.06 -14.20
C PHE A 68 -6.06 11.77 -14.79
N GLU A 69 -6.08 11.66 -16.12
CA GLU A 69 -5.40 10.61 -16.88
C GLU A 69 -3.93 10.57 -16.46
N SER A 70 -3.62 9.62 -15.60
CA SER A 70 -2.24 9.29 -15.28
C SER A 70 -1.65 8.61 -16.51
N ASP A 71 -0.39 8.89 -16.84
CA ASP A 71 0.32 8.17 -17.89
C ASP A 71 0.04 6.66 -17.75
N PRO A 72 -0.41 5.97 -18.80
CA PRO A 72 -0.86 4.58 -18.71
C PRO A 72 0.22 3.65 -18.16
N ILE A 73 1.50 3.98 -18.37
CA ILE A 73 2.64 3.25 -17.82
C ILE A 73 2.65 3.42 -16.29
N ILE A 74 2.50 4.64 -15.79
CA ILE A 74 2.45 4.94 -14.35
C ILE A 74 1.23 4.26 -13.71
N ALA A 75 0.06 4.36 -14.34
CA ALA A 75 -1.17 3.73 -13.85
C ALA A 75 -0.98 2.22 -13.62
N ARG A 76 -0.37 1.51 -14.59
CA ARG A 76 -0.04 0.09 -14.46
C ARG A 76 0.82 -0.21 -13.22
N TYR A 77 1.85 0.60 -12.97
CA TYR A 77 2.71 0.41 -11.79
C TYR A 77 1.98 0.73 -10.47
N VAL A 78 1.08 1.71 -10.48
CA VAL A 78 0.24 2.02 -9.32
C VAL A 78 -0.66 0.82 -8.98
N ASP A 79 -1.41 0.30 -9.95
CA ASP A 79 -2.31 -0.82 -9.71
C ASP A 79 -1.55 -2.06 -9.20
N LEU A 80 -0.41 -2.40 -9.82
CA LEU A 80 0.44 -3.50 -9.36
C LEU A 80 0.91 -3.31 -7.91
N ALA A 81 1.33 -2.09 -7.55
CA ALA A 81 1.78 -1.77 -6.20
C ALA A 81 0.64 -1.89 -5.18
N ILE A 82 -0.54 -1.36 -5.50
CA ILE A 82 -1.72 -1.37 -4.63
C ILE A 82 -2.25 -2.81 -4.45
N THR A 83 -2.38 -3.59 -5.51
CA THR A 83 -2.81 -5.00 -5.42
C THR A 83 -1.88 -5.81 -4.52
N LYS A 84 -0.56 -5.67 -4.70
CA LYS A 84 0.42 -6.37 -3.86
C LYS A 84 0.39 -5.90 -2.41
N TYR A 85 0.14 -4.62 -2.18
CA TYR A 85 -0.02 -4.07 -0.83
C TYR A 85 -1.24 -4.67 -0.14
N ALA A 86 -2.40 -4.68 -0.81
CA ALA A 86 -3.65 -5.25 -0.29
C ALA A 86 -3.51 -6.72 0.12
N ILE A 87 -2.94 -7.56 -0.77
CA ILE A 87 -2.70 -8.99 -0.46
C ILE A 87 -1.80 -9.13 0.77
N ARG A 88 -0.75 -8.31 0.89
CA ARG A 88 0.14 -8.36 2.05
C ARG A 88 -0.53 -7.89 3.34
N SER A 89 -1.35 -6.85 3.27
CA SER A 89 -2.10 -6.38 4.45
C SER A 89 -3.12 -7.41 4.91
N GLU A 90 -3.79 -8.12 4.00
CA GLU A 90 -4.73 -9.20 4.35
C GLU A 90 -4.00 -10.38 5.02
N VAL A 91 -2.86 -10.82 4.46
CA VAL A 91 -2.06 -11.89 5.06
C VAL A 91 -1.49 -11.48 6.42
N ALA A 92 -1.07 -10.22 6.57
CA ALA A 92 -0.60 -9.70 7.85
C ALA A 92 -1.74 -9.65 8.88
N ALA A 93 -2.91 -9.14 8.49
CA ALA A 93 -4.09 -9.09 9.33
C ALA A 93 -4.55 -10.49 9.76
N ALA A 94 -4.60 -11.46 8.85
CA ALA A 94 -4.96 -12.84 9.17
C ALA A 94 -3.96 -13.51 10.12
N LYS A 95 -2.66 -13.17 10.01
CA LYS A 95 -1.63 -13.65 10.92
C LYS A 95 -1.73 -12.98 12.30
N GLU A 96 -2.08 -11.71 12.36
CA GLU A 96 -2.39 -11.01 13.61
C GLU A 96 -3.64 -11.57 14.26
N THR A 97 -4.74 -11.82 13.53
CA THR A 97 -5.93 -12.47 14.08
C THR A 97 -5.60 -13.83 14.68
N ARG A 98 -4.79 -14.65 14.00
CA ARG A 98 -4.38 -15.97 14.51
C ARG A 98 -3.40 -15.90 15.69
N ALA A 99 -2.58 -14.85 15.77
CA ALA A 99 -1.69 -14.62 16.90
C ALA A 99 -2.45 -14.04 18.11
N THR A 100 -3.42 -13.16 17.86
CA THR A 100 -4.37 -12.66 18.86
C THR A 100 -5.21 -13.80 19.40
N GLU A 101 -5.78 -14.68 18.57
CA GLU A 101 -6.54 -15.86 19.03
C GLU A 101 -5.73 -16.81 19.94
N ALA A 102 -4.40 -16.87 19.80
CA ALA A 102 -3.53 -17.64 20.69
C ALA A 102 -3.14 -16.89 21.99
N ASP A 103 -3.34 -15.57 22.04
CA ASP A 103 -3.06 -14.70 23.20
C ASP A 103 -4.35 -14.33 23.99
N LEU A 104 -5.53 -14.63 23.41
CA LEU A 104 -6.85 -14.42 24.04
C LEU A 104 -7.16 -15.38 25.20
N GLU A 105 -6.31 -16.39 25.48
CA GLU A 105 -6.50 -17.30 26.62
C GLU A 105 -6.09 -16.68 27.97
N MET A 106 -5.57 -15.44 27.99
CA MET A 106 -5.02 -14.84 29.21
C MET A 106 -5.27 -13.33 29.41
N VAL A 107 -6.41 -12.74 29.01
CA VAL A 107 -6.77 -11.42 29.55
C VAL A 107 -8.28 -11.21 29.76
N ASP A 108 -8.57 -10.77 30.98
CA ASP A 108 -9.82 -10.40 31.63
C ASP A 108 -10.88 -9.67 30.77
N LEU A 109 -12.14 -10.07 31.01
CA LEU A 109 -13.39 -9.80 30.30
C LEU A 109 -13.92 -8.34 30.30
N SER A 110 -13.09 -7.32 30.55
CA SER A 110 -13.63 -5.99 30.85
C SER A 110 -12.86 -4.81 30.26
N SER A 111 -12.64 -4.72 28.94
CA SER A 111 -12.43 -3.40 28.33
C SER A 111 -12.51 -3.40 26.80
N ALA A 112 -12.85 -2.22 26.29
CA ALA A 112 -12.67 -1.77 24.91
C ALA A 112 -13.75 -2.17 23.89
N LYS A 113 -14.93 -1.60 24.12
CA LYS A 113 -15.62 -0.69 23.19
C LYS A 113 -15.70 -1.15 21.72
N THR A 114 -16.79 -1.85 21.44
CA THR A 114 -17.43 -2.02 20.13
C THR A 114 -17.36 -0.74 19.29
N ILE A 115 -16.58 -0.77 18.21
CA ILE A 115 -16.81 0.12 17.07
C ILE A 115 -17.35 -0.77 15.94
N ASN A 116 -18.66 -0.66 15.79
CA ASN A 116 -19.47 -1.18 14.69
C ASN A 116 -18.80 -0.92 13.34
N SER A 117 -18.66 -1.97 12.51
CA SER A 117 -19.58 -2.31 11.42
C SER A 117 -19.40 -1.45 10.16
N ARG A 118 -18.88 -2.05 9.08
CA ARG A 118 -19.74 -2.42 7.95
C ARG A 118 -18.99 -3.26 6.92
N SER A 119 -19.57 -4.43 6.66
CA SER A 119 -19.39 -5.27 5.49
C SER A 119 -19.50 -4.42 4.21
N ILE A 120 -18.52 -4.51 3.31
CA ILE A 120 -18.69 -4.07 1.93
C ILE A 120 -18.62 -5.31 1.06
N GLY A 121 -19.81 -5.83 0.77
CA GLY A 121 -20.05 -6.78 -0.32
C GLY A 121 -19.83 -6.12 -1.69
N PRO A 122 -19.77 -6.94 -2.75
CA PRO A 122 -19.47 -6.48 -4.09
C PRO A 122 -20.75 -5.94 -4.75
N GLU A 123 -20.97 -4.64 -4.71
CA GLU A 123 -22.01 -4.01 -5.54
C GLU A 123 -21.37 -3.30 -6.73
N LEU A 124 -21.09 -4.13 -7.72
CA LEU A 124 -21.14 -3.80 -9.13
C LEU A 124 -22.57 -3.33 -9.45
N ILE A 125 -22.74 -2.22 -10.17
CA ILE A 125 -23.65 -2.06 -11.32
C ILE A 125 -23.55 -0.62 -11.85
N GLY A 126 -23.54 -0.53 -13.18
CA GLY A 126 -23.07 0.59 -13.97
C GLY A 126 -24.00 1.80 -14.00
N ASN A 127 -23.35 2.96 -14.02
CA ASN A 127 -23.96 4.23 -14.34
C ASN A 127 -23.98 4.41 -15.86
N SER A 128 -25.16 4.35 -16.48
CA SER A 128 -25.37 4.81 -17.86
C SER A 128 -26.34 5.98 -17.82
N PHE A 129 -25.77 7.18 -17.92
CA PHE A 129 -26.44 8.43 -18.26
C PHE A 129 -26.86 8.40 -19.74
N TYR A 130 -28.08 8.84 -20.09
CA TYR A 130 -28.28 10.15 -20.73
C TYR A 130 -29.76 10.51 -20.93
N GLU A 131 -30.04 11.79 -20.73
CA GLU A 131 -31.27 12.52 -21.06
C GLU A 131 -31.61 12.53 -22.55
N SER A 132 -32.90 12.64 -22.89
CA SER A 132 -33.38 13.75 -23.73
C SER A 132 -34.91 13.77 -23.88
N SER A 133 -35.44 14.97 -23.58
CA SER A 133 -36.63 15.65 -24.15
C SER A 133 -38.02 15.11 -23.81
#